data_AF-A0A9N9LH34-F1
#
_entry.id   AF-A0A9N9LH34-F1
#
_cell.length_a   1.000
_cell.length_b   1.000
_cell.length_c   1.000
_cell.angle_alpha   90.00
_cell.angle_beta   90.00
_cell.angle_gamma   90.00
#
_symmetry.space_group_name_H-M   'P 1'
#
loop_
_entity.id
_entity.type
_entity.pdbx_description
1 polymer ?
#
loop_
_entity_poly.entity_id
_entity_poly.type
_entity_poly.pdbx_seq_one_letter_code
_entity_poly.pdbx_strand_id
1 'polypeptide(L)'
;MTATIGIAGITSKFARLLTVRLLQNPSVQIHGYSRDLSKLPLSITSSSRIQLIQGDAFEISKIHSFVKSCNVVICCYRSDYYLGDDNLMLDGQKNLIDACESEGVPRYIASDWTFDYTKIGLGEIPLKDAMILVKSYLETKDHVKGVHILTGPFIEAMLHPILGIWDSAAVKFRYWGNGDEVLEGTIYEDAAAFTAAIAIDESAVGVKRVLGGASSITQIAASYEKVYGIKPALESRGSLETLRQRVQELAAETPQNPAVYTPLLYQYYIMSGKTSVGPGLDNTTYPTVKAQNWENFLRLHPKEYLDRSYESATEAV
;
A
#
# COMPACT_ATOMS: atom_id res chain seq x y z
N MET A 1 -22.12 4.39 -18.19
CA MET A 1 -21.00 4.54 -19.12
C MET A 1 -19.96 3.51 -18.78
N THR A 2 -19.25 2.99 -19.78
CA THR A 2 -18.16 2.04 -19.55
C THR A 2 -16.92 2.83 -19.13
N ALA A 3 -16.30 2.47 -18.00
CA ALA A 3 -15.08 3.11 -17.51
C ALA A 3 -13.85 2.26 -17.89
N THR A 4 -12.88 2.87 -18.56
CA THR A 4 -11.59 2.25 -18.90
C THR A 4 -10.56 2.63 -17.86
N ILE A 5 -10.02 1.63 -17.15
CA ILE A 5 -9.06 1.82 -16.06
C ILE A 5 -7.71 1.25 -16.49
N GLY A 6 -6.69 2.10 -16.57
CA GLY A 6 -5.31 1.69 -16.80
C GLY A 6 -4.65 1.22 -15.51
N ILE A 7 -3.96 0.08 -15.52
CA ILE A 7 -3.19 -0.44 -14.39
C ILE A 7 -1.74 -0.67 -14.84
N ALA A 8 -0.83 0.21 -14.41
CA ALA A 8 0.60 0.03 -14.61
C ALA A 8 1.19 -0.85 -13.50
N GLY A 9 1.99 -1.85 -13.87
CA GLY A 9 2.45 -2.89 -12.94
C GLY A 9 1.36 -3.92 -12.63
N ILE A 10 0.52 -4.28 -13.62
CA ILE A 10 -0.64 -5.18 -13.45
C ILE A 10 -0.27 -6.57 -12.87
N THR A 11 0.98 -6.99 -13.04
CA THR A 11 1.47 -8.28 -12.53
C THR A 11 1.86 -8.25 -11.05
N SER A 12 1.85 -7.07 -10.41
CA SER A 12 2.13 -6.97 -8.98
C SER A 12 1.05 -7.64 -8.13
N LYS A 13 1.43 -8.07 -6.93
CA LYS A 13 0.53 -8.69 -5.95
C LYS A 13 -0.74 -7.85 -5.73
N PHE A 14 -0.56 -6.56 -5.46
CA PHE A 14 -1.67 -5.63 -5.23
C PHE A 14 -2.53 -5.46 -6.49
N ALA A 15 -1.91 -5.25 -7.65
CA ALA A 15 -2.63 -5.01 -8.89
C ALA A 15 -3.52 -6.18 -9.33
N ARG A 16 -3.13 -7.43 -9.07
CA ARG A 16 -3.98 -8.60 -9.35
C ARG A 16 -5.25 -8.60 -8.51
N LEU A 17 -5.15 -8.30 -7.21
CA LEU A 17 -6.31 -8.17 -6.33
C LEU A 17 -7.21 -7.02 -6.81
N LEU A 18 -6.62 -5.87 -7.13
CA LEU A 18 -7.33 -4.72 -7.68
C LEU A 18 -8.05 -5.08 -8.99
N THR A 19 -7.40 -5.80 -9.89
CA THR A 19 -7.98 -6.26 -11.17
C THR A 19 -9.23 -7.11 -10.91
N VAL A 20 -9.16 -8.07 -10.00
CA VAL A 20 -10.32 -8.89 -9.62
C VAL A 20 -11.45 -8.04 -9.06
N ARG A 21 -11.14 -7.08 -8.17
CA ARG A 21 -12.14 -6.16 -7.60
C ARG A 21 -12.81 -5.30 -8.67
N LEU A 22 -12.04 -4.73 -9.58
CA LEU A 22 -12.54 -3.93 -10.69
C LEU A 22 -13.45 -4.74 -11.63
N LEU A 23 -13.08 -6.00 -11.92
CA LEU A 23 -13.88 -6.88 -12.75
C LEU A 23 -15.24 -7.26 -12.14
N GLN A 24 -15.47 -7.07 -10.84
CA GLN A 24 -16.80 -7.25 -10.25
C GLN A 24 -17.82 -6.24 -10.78
N ASN A 25 -17.36 -5.09 -11.29
CA ASN A 25 -18.22 -4.15 -11.99
C ASN A 25 -18.26 -4.50 -13.50
N PRO A 26 -19.42 -4.89 -14.07
CA PRO A 26 -19.54 -5.27 -15.47
C PRO A 26 -19.28 -4.11 -16.44
N SER A 27 -19.34 -2.86 -15.96
CA SER A 27 -19.13 -1.65 -16.76
C SER A 27 -17.66 -1.20 -16.80
N VAL A 28 -16.74 -1.99 -16.24
CA VAL A 28 -15.30 -1.68 -16.25
C VAL A 28 -14.58 -2.46 -17.33
N GLN A 29 -13.73 -1.75 -18.07
CA GLN A 29 -12.71 -2.28 -18.97
C GLN A 29 -11.34 -1.96 -18.36
N ILE A 30 -10.36 -2.84 -18.54
CA ILE A 30 -9.02 -2.67 -17.96
C ILE A 30 -7.98 -2.67 -19.06
N HIS A 31 -7.10 -1.68 -19.05
CA HIS A 31 -5.83 -1.74 -19.76
C HIS A 31 -4.76 -2.15 -18.75
N GLY A 32 -4.06 -3.26 -18.98
CA GLY A 32 -2.98 -3.73 -18.13
C GLY A 32 -1.62 -3.50 -18.75
N TYR A 33 -0.69 -2.91 -18.00
CA TYR A 33 0.68 -2.66 -18.46
C TYR A 33 1.71 -3.30 -17.53
N SER A 34 2.63 -4.07 -18.10
CA SER A 34 3.77 -4.63 -17.34
C SER A 34 4.90 -5.08 -18.27
N ARG A 35 6.10 -5.20 -17.70
CA ARG A 35 7.32 -5.69 -18.38
C ARG A 35 7.21 -7.17 -18.78
N ASP A 36 6.52 -7.94 -17.96
CA ASP A 36 6.43 -9.39 -18.09
C ASP A 36 5.01 -9.85 -17.73
N LEU A 37 4.22 -10.13 -18.76
CA LEU A 37 2.83 -10.56 -18.64
C LEU A 37 2.69 -12.06 -18.34
N SER A 38 3.76 -12.86 -18.44
CA SER A 38 3.70 -14.31 -18.20
C SER A 38 3.32 -14.68 -16.76
N LYS A 39 3.48 -13.71 -15.84
CA LYS A 39 3.13 -13.82 -14.41
C LYS A 39 1.63 -13.69 -14.12
N LEU A 40 0.82 -13.33 -15.12
CA LEU A 40 -0.62 -13.17 -14.93
C LEU A 40 -1.34 -14.53 -14.96
N PRO A 41 -2.30 -14.76 -14.05
CA PRO A 41 -3.13 -15.96 -14.09
C PRO A 41 -4.07 -15.96 -15.30
N LEU A 42 -4.52 -17.16 -15.71
CA LEU A 42 -5.46 -17.35 -16.82
C LEU A 42 -6.78 -16.59 -16.61
N SER A 43 -7.22 -16.41 -15.36
CA SER A 43 -8.41 -15.64 -15.01
C SER A 43 -8.34 -14.18 -15.48
N ILE A 44 -7.13 -13.61 -15.58
CA ILE A 44 -6.90 -12.25 -16.07
C ILE A 44 -6.65 -12.26 -17.58
N THR A 45 -5.79 -13.16 -18.07
CA THR A 45 -5.37 -13.15 -19.49
C THR A 45 -6.46 -13.60 -20.47
N SER A 46 -7.43 -14.41 -20.02
CA SER A 46 -8.56 -14.86 -20.85
C SER A 46 -9.77 -13.91 -20.84
N SER A 47 -9.75 -12.88 -20.00
CA SER A 47 -10.88 -11.95 -19.87
C SER A 47 -10.99 -11.04 -21.10
N SER A 48 -12.14 -11.07 -21.77
CA SER A 48 -12.43 -10.16 -22.90
C SER A 48 -12.55 -8.69 -22.51
N ARG A 49 -12.53 -8.38 -21.20
CA ARG A 49 -12.58 -7.02 -20.65
C ARG A 49 -11.22 -6.44 -20.32
N ILE A 50 -10.15 -7.18 -20.60
CA ILE A 50 -8.78 -6.78 -20.29
C ILE A 50 -7.97 -6.73 -21.58
N GLN A 51 -7.42 -5.55 -21.88
CA GLN A 51 -6.40 -5.38 -22.90
C GLN A 51 -5.03 -5.34 -22.22
N LEU A 52 -4.15 -6.26 -22.57
CA LEU A 52 -2.79 -6.33 -22.00
C LEU A 52 -1.77 -5.75 -22.97
N ILE A 53 -0.88 -4.92 -22.45
CA ILE A 53 0.19 -4.24 -23.19
C ILE A 53 1.51 -4.53 -22.47
N GLN A 54 2.47 -5.12 -23.20
CA GLN A 54 3.78 -5.42 -22.64
C GLN A 54 4.77 -4.28 -22.91
N GLY A 55 5.32 -3.70 -21.84
CA GLY A 55 6.31 -2.64 -21.94
C GLY A 55 6.94 -2.25 -20.61
N ASP A 56 8.00 -1.44 -20.70
CA ASP A 56 8.77 -0.95 -19.56
C ASP A 56 8.38 0.48 -19.13
N ALA A 57 8.66 0.83 -17.87
CA ALA A 57 8.34 2.14 -17.29
C ALA A 57 9.09 3.32 -17.95
N PHE A 58 10.09 3.03 -18.79
CA PHE A 58 10.87 4.03 -19.54
C PHE A 58 10.63 3.95 -21.06
N GLU A 59 9.73 3.08 -21.54
CA GLU A 59 9.34 3.00 -22.95
C GLU A 59 8.18 3.97 -23.27
N ILE A 60 8.51 5.27 -23.43
CA ILE A 60 7.54 6.36 -23.57
C ILE A 60 6.43 6.08 -24.60
N SER A 61 6.76 5.59 -25.80
CA SER A 61 5.77 5.31 -26.85
C SER A 61 4.73 4.26 -26.45
N LYS A 62 5.14 3.23 -25.69
CA LYS A 62 4.22 2.21 -25.18
C LYS A 62 3.40 2.73 -24.02
N ILE A 63 3.97 3.60 -23.19
CA ILE A 63 3.24 4.26 -22.10
C ILE A 63 2.09 5.09 -22.67
N HIS A 64 2.33 5.91 -23.70
CA HIS A 64 1.27 6.65 -24.40
C HIS A 64 0.20 5.70 -24.96
N SER A 65 0.61 4.61 -25.62
CA SER A 65 -0.33 3.62 -26.15
C SER A 65 -1.17 2.96 -25.05
N PHE A 66 -0.62 2.80 -23.86
CA PHE A 66 -1.29 2.23 -22.69
C PHE A 66 -2.32 3.17 -22.06
N VAL A 67 -1.94 4.43 -21.81
CA VAL A 67 -2.83 5.38 -21.12
C VAL A 67 -3.93 5.92 -22.03
N LYS A 68 -3.77 5.80 -23.35
CA LYS A 68 -4.74 6.27 -24.34
C LYS A 68 -6.14 5.73 -24.07
N SER A 69 -7.12 6.62 -24.10
CA SER A 69 -8.54 6.34 -23.84
C SER A 69 -8.86 5.81 -22.43
N CYS A 70 -7.93 5.90 -21.47
CA CYS A 70 -8.22 5.60 -20.07
C CYS A 70 -8.97 6.78 -19.42
N ASN A 71 -9.95 6.46 -18.56
CA ASN A 71 -10.60 7.44 -17.70
C ASN A 71 -9.80 7.70 -16.42
N VAL A 72 -8.99 6.73 -16.00
CA VAL A 72 -8.07 6.83 -14.87
C VAL A 72 -6.93 5.85 -15.06
N VAL A 73 -5.72 6.24 -14.66
CA VAL A 73 -4.55 5.35 -14.64
C VAL A 73 -4.10 5.15 -13.21
N ILE A 74 -3.81 3.90 -12.85
CA ILE A 74 -3.40 3.47 -11.51
C ILE A 74 -1.98 2.93 -11.61
N CYS A 75 -1.07 3.50 -10.83
CA CYS A 75 0.29 3.01 -10.74
C CYS A 75 0.43 2.00 -9.59
N CYS A 76 0.79 0.77 -9.91
CA CYS A 76 1.15 -0.27 -8.96
C CYS A 76 2.64 -0.63 -9.05
N TYR A 77 3.49 0.36 -9.32
CA TYR A 77 4.93 0.18 -9.22
C TYR A 77 5.34 0.00 -7.76
N ARG A 78 6.51 -0.58 -7.54
CA ARG A 78 7.03 -0.82 -6.21
C ARG A 78 8.53 -0.57 -6.23
N SER A 79 9.04 0.14 -5.22
CA SER A 79 10.48 0.24 -5.01
C SER A 79 10.99 -1.13 -4.58
N ASP A 80 12.05 -1.60 -5.24
CA ASP A 80 12.89 -2.65 -4.70
C ASP A 80 13.81 -2.00 -3.69
N TYR A 81 13.27 -1.78 -2.49
CA TYR A 81 13.88 -1.06 -1.38
C TYR A 81 15.35 -1.45 -1.09
N TYR A 82 15.73 -2.71 -1.31
CA TYR A 82 17.09 -3.21 -1.09
C TYR A 82 18.09 -2.85 -2.19
N LEU A 83 17.61 -2.39 -3.35
CA LEU A 83 18.44 -2.08 -4.51
C LEU A 83 18.78 -0.59 -4.60
N GLY A 84 18.16 0.27 -3.77
CA GLY A 84 18.46 1.71 -3.73
C GLY A 84 18.10 2.47 -5.00
N ASP A 85 17.22 1.90 -5.83
CA ASP A 85 16.80 2.47 -7.11
C ASP A 85 15.35 2.98 -7.04
N ASP A 86 15.19 4.23 -6.61
CA ASP A 86 13.90 4.92 -6.63
C ASP A 86 13.53 5.46 -8.02
N ASN A 87 14.35 5.24 -9.06
CA ASN A 87 14.04 5.73 -10.42
C ASN A 87 12.69 5.18 -10.91
N LEU A 88 12.35 3.93 -10.58
CA LEU A 88 11.05 3.37 -10.95
C LEU A 88 9.88 4.05 -10.23
N MET A 89 10.02 4.27 -8.91
CA MET A 89 8.96 4.90 -8.11
C MET A 89 8.82 6.39 -8.36
N LEU A 90 9.88 7.08 -8.76
CA LEU A 90 9.86 8.49 -9.05
C LEU A 90 9.70 8.73 -10.56
N ASP A 91 10.75 8.48 -11.34
CA ASP A 91 10.79 8.84 -12.76
C ASP A 91 9.88 7.96 -13.62
N GLY A 92 9.73 6.67 -13.26
CA GLY A 92 8.74 5.79 -13.90
C GLY A 92 7.30 6.28 -13.71
N GLN A 93 6.97 6.85 -12.54
CA GLN A 93 5.67 7.48 -12.30
C GLN A 93 5.55 8.82 -13.06
N LYS A 94 6.60 9.64 -13.10
CA LYS A 94 6.58 10.90 -13.88
C LYS A 94 6.27 10.64 -15.36
N ASN A 95 6.89 9.62 -15.96
CA ASN A 95 6.61 9.24 -17.35
C ASN A 95 5.13 8.87 -17.58
N LEU A 96 4.52 8.14 -16.63
CA LEU A 96 3.09 7.82 -16.69
C LEU A 96 2.22 9.08 -16.56
N ILE A 97 2.59 9.98 -15.65
CA ILE A 97 1.87 11.24 -15.41
C ILE A 97 1.93 12.14 -16.63
N ASP A 98 3.10 12.27 -17.26
CA ASP A 98 3.29 13.06 -18.48
C ASP A 98 2.48 12.52 -19.65
N ALA A 99 2.43 11.20 -19.80
CA ALA A 99 1.57 10.56 -20.80
C ALA A 99 0.09 10.77 -20.49
N CYS A 100 -0.33 10.69 -19.21
CA CYS A 100 -1.71 10.97 -18.81
C CYS A 100 -2.10 12.42 -19.13
N GLU A 101 -1.23 13.38 -18.81
CA GLU A 101 -1.43 14.80 -19.12
C GLU A 101 -1.57 15.01 -20.65
N SER A 102 -0.66 14.41 -21.42
CA SER A 102 -0.63 14.56 -22.89
C SER A 102 -1.83 13.91 -23.59
N GLU A 103 -2.29 12.75 -23.12
CA GLU A 103 -3.42 12.03 -23.69
C GLU A 103 -4.78 12.48 -23.09
N GLY A 104 -4.78 13.45 -22.18
CA GLY A 104 -5.99 14.01 -21.58
C GLY A 104 -6.70 13.07 -20.60
N VAL A 105 -5.97 12.17 -19.95
CA VAL A 105 -6.50 11.31 -18.88
C VAL A 105 -6.80 12.19 -17.65
N PRO A 106 -8.04 12.22 -17.14
CA PRO A 106 -8.43 13.22 -16.15
C PRO A 106 -7.90 12.92 -14.73
N ARG A 107 -7.59 11.66 -14.42
CA ARG A 107 -7.17 11.24 -13.07
C ARG A 107 -6.03 10.24 -13.11
N TYR A 108 -5.13 10.36 -12.13
CA TYR A 108 -4.03 9.44 -11.91
C TYR A 108 -3.98 9.03 -10.44
N ILE A 109 -4.07 7.73 -10.15
CA ILE A 109 -3.91 7.16 -8.82
C ILE A 109 -2.44 6.76 -8.64
N ALA A 110 -1.76 7.46 -7.74
CA ALA A 110 -0.35 7.24 -7.44
C ALA A 110 -0.12 6.00 -6.55
N SER A 111 1.09 5.46 -6.62
CA SER A 111 1.47 4.24 -5.90
C SER A 111 1.78 4.52 -4.42
N ASP A 112 0.76 4.84 -3.62
CA ASP A 112 0.94 5.33 -2.25
C ASP A 112 0.70 4.26 -1.16
N TRP A 113 -0.50 3.66 -1.10
CA TRP A 113 -0.99 2.66 -0.11
C TRP A 113 -0.14 2.50 1.16
N THR A 114 -0.07 3.58 1.94
CA THR A 114 0.81 3.68 3.10
C THR A 114 0.16 4.55 4.18
N PHE A 115 0.85 4.71 5.31
CA PHE A 115 0.58 5.74 6.30
C PHE A 115 0.59 7.16 5.71
N ASP A 116 0.13 8.15 6.48
CA ASP A 116 -0.02 9.52 5.98
C ASP A 116 1.33 10.25 5.84
N TYR A 117 1.91 10.14 4.64
CA TYR A 117 3.17 10.81 4.30
C TYR A 117 3.02 12.33 4.13
N THR A 118 1.80 12.87 4.12
CA THR A 118 1.58 14.33 4.03
C THR A 118 1.95 15.06 5.34
N LYS A 119 2.18 14.29 6.42
CA LYS A 119 2.55 14.76 7.75
C LYS A 119 4.07 14.73 8.01
N ILE A 120 4.87 14.33 7.03
CA ILE A 120 6.33 14.23 7.12
C ILE A 120 6.99 15.04 6.01
N GLY A 121 8.19 15.54 6.29
CA GLY A 121 9.06 16.19 5.30
C GLY A 121 9.95 15.20 4.54
N LEU A 122 10.59 15.68 3.47
CA LEU A 122 11.62 14.93 2.76
C LEU A 122 12.77 14.54 3.70
N GLY A 123 13.28 13.33 3.56
CA GLY A 123 14.40 12.79 4.36
C GLY A 123 14.00 12.29 5.76
N GLU A 124 12.80 12.58 6.24
CA GLU A 124 12.30 12.03 7.51
C GLU A 124 12.10 10.51 7.44
N ILE A 125 11.57 10.04 6.31
CA ILE A 125 11.48 8.63 5.93
C ILE A 125 11.89 8.53 4.47
N PRO A 126 13.19 8.28 4.16
CA PRO A 126 13.69 8.29 2.78
C PRO A 126 12.88 7.42 1.81
N LEU A 127 12.33 6.29 2.29
CA LEU A 127 11.48 5.38 1.51
C LEU A 127 10.17 6.00 1.00
N LYS A 128 9.80 7.17 1.53
CA LYS A 128 8.54 7.86 1.23
C LYS A 128 8.76 9.16 0.48
N ASP A 129 10.02 9.55 0.25
CA ASP A 129 10.37 10.76 -0.48
C ASP A 129 9.84 10.71 -1.92
N ALA A 130 9.92 9.55 -2.58
CA ALA A 130 9.35 9.38 -3.93
C ALA A 130 7.84 9.70 -3.98
N MET A 131 7.06 9.31 -2.96
CA MET A 131 5.62 9.58 -2.89
C MET A 131 5.34 11.07 -2.68
N ILE A 132 6.13 11.74 -1.83
CA ILE A 132 6.05 13.18 -1.62
C ILE A 132 6.35 13.92 -2.94
N LEU A 133 7.43 13.55 -3.62
CA LEU A 133 7.84 14.17 -4.88
C LEU A 133 6.85 13.92 -6.02
N VAL A 134 6.29 12.71 -6.12
CA VAL A 134 5.25 12.39 -7.12
C VAL A 134 3.97 13.18 -6.86
N LYS A 135 3.53 13.31 -5.60
CA LYS A 135 2.39 14.16 -5.25
C LYS A 135 2.63 15.60 -5.68
N SER A 136 3.77 16.18 -5.32
CA SER A 136 4.11 17.54 -5.74
C SER A 136 4.23 17.67 -7.25
N TYR A 137 4.71 16.64 -7.95
CA TYR A 137 4.79 16.63 -9.41
C TYR A 137 3.40 16.64 -10.07
N LEU A 138 2.45 15.85 -9.56
CA LEU A 138 1.06 15.85 -10.02
C LEU A 138 0.38 17.21 -9.85
N GLU A 139 0.71 17.94 -8.78
CA GLU A 139 0.18 19.28 -8.53
C GLU A 139 0.65 20.31 -9.57
N THR A 140 1.70 20.01 -10.35
CA THR A 140 2.16 20.87 -11.45
C THR A 140 1.39 20.69 -12.76
N LYS A 141 0.43 19.74 -12.81
CA LYS A 141 -0.30 19.36 -14.02
C LYS A 141 -1.63 20.09 -14.15
N ASP A 142 -1.98 20.47 -15.39
CA ASP A 142 -3.16 21.27 -15.67
C ASP A 142 -4.39 20.37 -15.82
N HIS A 143 -4.27 19.25 -16.53
CA HIS A 143 -5.39 18.38 -16.88
C HIS A 143 -5.53 17.18 -15.93
N VAL A 144 -4.48 16.39 -15.74
CA VAL A 144 -4.53 15.19 -14.89
C VAL A 144 -4.54 15.58 -13.42
N LYS A 145 -5.51 15.04 -12.66
CA LYS A 145 -5.61 15.25 -11.22
C LYS A 145 -5.10 14.04 -10.45
N GLY A 146 -4.24 14.29 -9.46
CA GLY A 146 -3.69 13.27 -8.59
C GLY A 146 -4.72 12.74 -7.60
N VAL A 147 -4.68 11.43 -7.38
CA VAL A 147 -5.43 10.71 -6.34
C VAL A 147 -4.42 9.92 -5.52
N HIS A 148 -4.39 10.18 -4.22
CA HIS A 148 -3.40 9.63 -3.29
C HIS A 148 -4.12 8.83 -2.22
N ILE A 149 -4.03 7.50 -2.26
CA ILE A 149 -4.79 6.61 -1.37
C ILE A 149 -3.90 6.18 -0.20
N LEU A 150 -4.23 6.69 0.98
CA LEU A 150 -3.54 6.41 2.23
C LEU A 150 -4.34 5.37 3.02
N THR A 151 -3.71 4.23 3.30
CA THR A 151 -4.35 3.06 3.91
C THR A 151 -3.81 2.72 5.29
N GLY A 152 -2.79 3.43 5.75
CA GLY A 152 -1.92 2.93 6.82
C GLY A 152 -1.01 1.80 6.30
N PRO A 153 -0.14 1.26 7.15
CA PRO A 153 0.59 0.04 6.84
C PRO A 153 -0.36 -1.14 6.59
N PHE A 154 0.07 -2.09 5.75
CA PHE A 154 -0.68 -3.33 5.58
C PHE A 154 -0.58 -4.19 6.84
N ILE A 155 -1.70 -4.69 7.34
CA ILE A 155 -1.72 -5.57 8.53
C ILE A 155 -0.83 -6.80 8.32
N GLU A 156 -0.87 -7.38 7.13
CA GLU A 156 -0.03 -8.50 6.72
C GLU A 156 1.46 -8.16 6.78
N ALA A 157 1.83 -6.94 6.35
CA ALA A 157 3.21 -6.48 6.41
C ALA A 157 3.67 -6.24 7.85
N MET A 158 2.78 -5.76 8.74
CA MET A 158 3.06 -5.56 10.16
C MET A 158 3.37 -6.85 10.91
N LEU A 159 2.75 -7.96 10.50
CA LEU A 159 2.98 -9.28 11.11
C LEU A 159 4.16 -10.03 10.48
N HIS A 160 4.75 -9.50 9.40
CA HIS A 160 5.92 -10.09 8.78
C HIS A 160 7.14 -10.04 9.72
N PRO A 161 7.95 -11.12 9.82
CA PRO A 161 9.07 -11.21 10.78
C PRO A 161 10.09 -10.06 10.70
N ILE A 162 10.23 -9.43 9.53
CA ILE A 162 11.18 -8.32 9.33
C ILE A 162 10.90 -7.10 10.23
N LEU A 163 9.63 -6.83 10.55
CA LEU A 163 9.28 -5.75 11.47
C LEU A 163 9.41 -6.20 12.94
N GLY A 164 9.43 -7.50 13.20
CA GLY A 164 9.66 -8.04 14.54
C GLY A 164 8.57 -7.73 15.55
N ILE A 165 7.40 -7.22 15.11
CA ILE A 165 6.23 -6.95 15.97
C ILE A 165 5.61 -8.27 16.42
N TRP A 166 5.55 -9.28 15.54
CA TRP A 166 5.00 -10.59 15.82
C TRP A 166 6.08 -11.68 15.76
N ASP A 167 6.12 -12.52 16.80
CA ASP A 167 6.93 -13.73 16.88
C ASP A 167 6.00 -14.94 16.90
N SER A 168 5.85 -15.59 15.75
CA SER A 168 4.99 -16.77 15.62
C SER A 168 5.52 -17.96 16.41
N ALA A 169 6.84 -18.14 16.48
CA ALA A 169 7.48 -19.26 17.17
C ALA A 169 7.32 -19.16 18.69
N ALA A 170 7.45 -17.96 19.25
CA ALA A 170 7.26 -17.71 20.68
C ALA A 170 5.82 -17.31 21.06
N VAL A 171 4.91 -17.18 20.08
CA VAL A 171 3.54 -16.67 20.24
C VAL A 171 3.53 -15.37 21.05
N LYS A 172 4.26 -14.37 20.55
CA LYS A 172 4.60 -13.16 21.30
C LYS A 172 4.51 -11.90 20.45
N PHE A 173 3.84 -10.88 20.98
CA PHE A 173 3.88 -9.54 20.42
C PHE A 173 4.96 -8.70 21.12
N ARG A 174 5.76 -8.01 20.30
CA ARG A 174 6.77 -7.05 20.75
C ARG A 174 6.32 -5.65 20.42
N TYR A 175 6.59 -4.71 21.32
CA TYR A 175 6.20 -3.33 21.14
C TYR A 175 7.22 -2.36 21.74
N TRP A 176 7.18 -1.13 21.27
CA TRP A 176 7.87 0.01 21.85
C TRP A 176 6.85 0.95 22.49
N GLY A 177 7.27 1.66 23.53
CA GLY A 177 6.37 2.50 24.33
C GLY A 177 5.65 1.72 25.42
N ASN A 178 4.40 2.09 25.67
CA ASN A 178 3.61 1.57 26.80
C ASN A 178 2.70 0.40 26.42
N GLY A 179 2.50 0.16 25.12
CA GLY A 179 1.60 -0.86 24.59
C GLY A 179 0.20 -0.32 24.26
N ASP A 180 0.00 0.98 24.42
CA ASP A 180 -1.24 1.70 24.10
C ASP A 180 -1.13 2.50 22.78
N GLU A 181 0.05 2.50 22.18
CA GLU A 181 0.32 3.10 20.87
C GLU A 181 -0.60 2.46 19.82
N VAL A 182 -1.32 3.30 19.08
CA VAL A 182 -2.35 2.86 18.14
C VAL A 182 -1.70 2.41 16.83
N LEU A 183 -1.91 1.14 16.48
CA LEU A 183 -1.51 0.55 15.22
C LEU A 183 -2.70 0.60 14.25
N GLU A 184 -2.69 1.61 13.39
CA GLU A 184 -3.59 1.70 12.25
C GLU A 184 -3.12 0.76 11.13
N GLY A 185 -4.04 0.05 10.49
CA GLY A 185 -3.71 -0.75 9.33
C GLY A 185 -4.93 -1.14 8.50
N THR A 186 -4.64 -1.58 7.28
CA THR A 186 -5.64 -2.09 6.32
C THR A 186 -5.11 -3.37 5.71
N ILE A 187 -5.97 -4.34 5.41
CA ILE A 187 -5.55 -5.56 4.72
C ILE A 187 -5.41 -5.31 3.21
N TYR A 188 -4.61 -6.10 2.52
CA TYR A 188 -4.39 -5.95 1.06
C TYR A 188 -5.70 -5.97 0.27
N GLU A 189 -6.61 -6.88 0.64
CA GLU A 189 -7.87 -7.10 -0.04
C GLU A 189 -8.82 -5.88 0.06
N ASP A 190 -8.85 -5.22 1.22
CA ASP A 190 -9.67 -4.03 1.45
C ASP A 190 -9.07 -2.80 0.79
N ALA A 191 -7.74 -2.64 0.84
CA ALA A 191 -7.06 -1.57 0.13
C ALA A 191 -7.32 -1.66 -1.38
N ALA A 192 -7.31 -2.87 -1.95
CA ALA A 192 -7.70 -3.11 -3.35
C ALA A 192 -9.18 -2.78 -3.60
N ALA A 193 -10.08 -3.13 -2.66
CA ALA A 193 -11.51 -2.84 -2.78
C ALA A 193 -11.81 -1.33 -2.71
N PHE A 194 -11.20 -0.60 -1.77
CA PHE A 194 -11.29 0.86 -1.70
C PHE A 194 -10.71 1.50 -2.96
N THR A 195 -9.56 1.03 -3.42
CA THR A 195 -8.93 1.55 -4.66
C THR A 195 -9.83 1.34 -5.87
N ALA A 196 -10.48 0.18 -5.98
CA ALA A 196 -11.45 -0.09 -7.05
C ALA A 196 -12.63 0.88 -7.00
N ALA A 197 -13.19 1.13 -5.80
CA ALA A 197 -14.31 2.06 -5.62
C ALA A 197 -13.90 3.52 -5.94
N ILE A 198 -12.72 3.95 -5.47
CA ILE A 198 -12.14 5.28 -5.73
C ILE A 198 -11.83 5.48 -7.22
N ALA A 199 -11.34 4.43 -7.90
CA ALA A 199 -11.06 4.49 -9.34
C ALA A 199 -12.33 4.69 -10.17
N ILE A 200 -13.45 4.13 -9.73
CA ILE A 200 -14.75 4.28 -10.41
C ILE A 200 -15.42 5.61 -10.08
N ASP A 201 -15.19 6.19 -8.90
CA ASP A 201 -15.68 7.52 -8.53
C ASP A 201 -14.96 8.62 -9.32
N GLU A 202 -15.61 9.15 -10.35
CA GLU A 202 -15.09 10.21 -11.21
C GLU A 202 -14.77 11.51 -10.46
N SER A 203 -15.39 11.75 -9.31
CA SER A 203 -15.17 12.94 -8.48
C SER A 203 -13.98 12.80 -7.53
N ALA A 204 -13.45 11.60 -7.36
CA ALA A 204 -12.38 11.34 -6.40
C ALA A 204 -11.05 11.93 -6.89
N VAL A 205 -10.64 13.04 -6.26
CA VAL A 205 -9.34 13.69 -6.42
C VAL A 205 -8.71 14.00 -5.06
N GLY A 206 -7.40 14.27 -5.07
CA GLY A 206 -6.62 14.61 -3.88
C GLY A 206 -6.33 13.41 -2.99
N VAL A 207 -6.09 13.67 -1.71
CA VAL A 207 -5.76 12.65 -0.72
C VAL A 207 -7.02 11.96 -0.22
N LYS A 208 -7.07 10.63 -0.35
CA LYS A 208 -8.12 9.75 0.16
C LYS A 208 -7.57 8.91 1.30
N ARG A 209 -8.25 8.93 2.44
CA ARG A 209 -7.83 8.27 3.67
C ARG A 209 -8.81 7.17 3.99
N VAL A 210 -8.40 5.92 3.82
CA VAL A 210 -9.24 4.76 4.13
C VAL A 210 -8.52 3.86 5.11
N LEU A 211 -9.23 3.22 6.02
CA LEU A 211 -8.59 2.41 7.06
C LEU A 211 -9.36 1.13 7.37
N GLY A 212 -8.64 0.02 7.54
CA GLY A 212 -9.18 -1.26 8.00
C GLY A 212 -9.59 -1.21 9.48
N GLY A 213 -8.63 -0.86 10.32
CA GLY A 213 -8.85 -0.68 11.75
C GLY A 213 -7.67 -0.02 12.45
N ALA A 214 -7.90 0.35 13.71
CA ALA A 214 -6.92 0.97 14.59
C ALA A 214 -7.00 0.25 15.94
N SER A 215 -5.89 -0.29 16.44
CA SER A 215 -5.86 -0.99 17.72
C SER A 215 -4.47 -0.91 18.35
N SER A 216 -4.41 -0.87 19.67
CA SER A 216 -3.13 -0.98 20.38
C SER A 216 -2.62 -2.43 20.39
N ILE A 217 -1.34 -2.65 20.71
CA ILE A 217 -0.80 -4.02 20.79
C ILE A 217 -1.49 -4.85 21.87
N THR A 218 -1.91 -4.21 22.98
CA THR A 218 -2.66 -4.84 24.06
C THR A 218 -4.04 -5.30 23.59
N GLN A 219 -4.73 -4.49 22.78
CA GLN A 219 -6.01 -4.83 22.16
C GLN A 219 -5.86 -5.92 21.08
N ILE A 220 -4.79 -5.88 20.29
CA ILE A 220 -4.49 -6.92 19.30
C ILE A 220 -4.22 -8.26 20.00
N ALA A 221 -3.45 -8.26 21.08
CA ALA A 221 -3.20 -9.45 21.89
C ALA A 221 -4.49 -10.02 22.52
N ALA A 222 -5.37 -9.16 23.02
CA ALA A 222 -6.69 -9.58 23.52
C ALA A 222 -7.56 -10.17 22.40
N SER A 223 -7.52 -9.58 21.20
CA SER A 223 -8.21 -10.09 20.01
C SER A 223 -7.66 -11.46 19.60
N TYR A 224 -6.34 -11.63 19.66
CA TYR A 224 -5.66 -12.90 19.39
C TYR A 224 -6.11 -13.98 20.38
N GLU A 225 -6.13 -13.68 21.69
CA GLU A 225 -6.60 -14.61 22.72
C GLU A 225 -8.06 -15.01 22.48
N LYS A 226 -8.92 -14.04 22.15
CA LYS A 226 -10.34 -14.28 21.85
C LYS A 226 -10.56 -15.15 20.60
N VAL A 227 -9.74 -15.00 19.57
CA VAL A 227 -9.91 -15.71 18.29
C VAL A 227 -9.31 -17.12 18.36
N TYR A 228 -8.13 -17.27 18.96
CA TYR A 228 -7.39 -18.55 18.93
C TYR A 228 -7.40 -19.31 20.26
N GLY A 229 -7.95 -18.73 21.33
CA GLY A 229 -7.96 -19.34 22.67
C GLY A 229 -6.57 -19.42 23.32
N ILE A 230 -5.59 -18.69 22.81
CA ILE A 230 -4.20 -18.70 23.29
C ILE A 230 -3.82 -17.27 23.65
N LYS A 231 -3.41 -17.05 24.89
CA LYS A 231 -2.92 -15.75 25.33
C LYS A 231 -1.48 -15.54 24.85
N PRO A 232 -1.21 -14.59 23.93
CA PRO A 232 0.14 -14.32 23.48
C PRO A 232 0.92 -13.58 24.57
N ALA A 233 2.24 -13.79 24.63
CA ALA A 233 3.11 -13.00 25.48
C ALA A 233 3.25 -11.57 24.93
N LEU A 234 3.48 -10.60 25.83
CA LEU A 234 3.79 -9.22 25.49
C LEU A 234 5.20 -8.89 25.96
N GLU A 235 6.03 -8.35 25.07
CA GLU A 235 7.42 -7.96 25.38
C GLU A 235 7.65 -6.49 24.99
N SER A 236 7.83 -5.65 26.00
CA SER A 236 8.29 -4.27 25.78
C SER A 236 9.76 -4.29 25.36
N ARG A 237 10.08 -3.54 24.31
CA ARG A 237 11.45 -3.30 23.82
C ARG A 237 12.07 -2.02 24.36
N GLY A 238 11.32 -1.24 25.15
CA GLY A 238 11.73 0.06 25.67
C GLY A 238 10.78 1.16 25.21
N SER A 239 11.16 2.42 25.48
CA SER A 239 10.34 3.58 25.11
C SER A 239 10.48 3.96 23.63
N LEU A 240 9.57 4.79 23.12
CA LEU A 240 9.71 5.38 21.78
C LEU A 240 10.97 6.24 21.63
N GLU A 241 11.44 6.88 22.71
CA GLU A 241 12.71 7.60 22.71
C GLU A 241 13.91 6.68 22.55
N THR A 242 13.89 5.51 23.22
CA THR A 242 14.93 4.49 23.04
C THR A 242 14.93 3.97 21.61
N LEU A 243 13.76 3.75 21.00
CA LEU A 243 13.65 3.38 19.59
C LEU A 243 14.25 4.45 18.67
N ARG A 244 13.91 5.71 18.90
CA ARG A 244 14.42 6.86 18.14
C ARG A 244 15.94 6.96 18.20
N GLN A 245 16.51 6.85 19.40
CA GLN A 245 17.95 6.84 19.61
C GLN A 245 18.61 5.66 18.89
N ARG A 246 18.04 4.46 19.02
CA ARG A 246 18.58 3.27 18.37
C ARG A 246 18.63 3.41 16.84
N VAL A 247 17.60 4.02 16.25
CA VAL A 247 17.57 4.31 14.82
C VAL A 247 18.67 5.29 14.43
N GLN A 248 18.88 6.36 15.22
CA GLN A 248 19.94 7.35 14.96
C GLN A 248 21.34 6.73 15.06
N GLU A 249 21.58 5.91 16.08
CA GLU A 249 22.84 5.17 16.26
C GLU A 249 23.13 4.28 15.06
N LEU A 250 22.17 3.43 14.67
CA LEU A 250 22.34 2.51 13.55
C LEU A 250 22.55 3.25 12.22
N ALA A 251 21.85 4.36 12.01
CA ALA A 251 22.03 5.19 10.82
C ALA A 251 23.44 5.81 10.77
N ALA A 252 24.00 6.20 11.92
CA ALA A 252 25.35 6.73 12.01
C ALA A 252 26.44 5.64 11.85
N GLU A 253 26.21 4.45 12.41
CA GLU A 253 27.13 3.30 12.31
C GLU A 253 27.14 2.68 10.90
N THR A 254 25.97 2.65 10.24
CA THR A 254 25.77 1.95 8.96
C THR A 254 25.12 2.84 7.89
N PRO A 255 25.70 4.01 7.57
CA PRO A 255 25.07 4.96 6.64
C PRO A 255 24.86 4.39 5.23
N GLN A 256 25.70 3.42 4.83
CA GLN A 256 25.62 2.75 3.54
C GLN A 256 24.64 1.57 3.50
N ASN A 257 24.05 1.17 4.65
CA ASN A 257 23.13 0.04 4.73
C ASN A 257 21.82 0.42 5.43
N PRO A 258 20.94 1.18 4.74
CA PRO A 258 19.69 1.65 5.31
C PRO A 258 18.73 0.53 5.73
N ALA A 259 18.91 -0.68 5.19
CA ALA A 259 18.07 -1.84 5.51
C ALA A 259 18.15 -2.24 7.00
N VAL A 260 19.24 -1.89 7.70
CA VAL A 260 19.45 -2.24 9.11
C VAL A 260 18.56 -1.41 10.05
N TYR A 261 18.41 -0.11 9.78
CA TYR A 261 17.66 0.78 10.67
C TYR A 261 16.24 1.08 10.19
N THR A 262 15.93 0.87 8.92
CA THR A 262 14.63 1.24 8.34
C THR A 262 13.44 0.51 8.96
N PRO A 263 13.47 -0.81 9.24
CA PRO A 263 12.37 -1.47 9.93
C PRO A 263 12.04 -0.82 11.30
N LEU A 264 13.07 -0.33 12.01
CA LEU A 264 12.92 0.36 13.28
C LEU A 264 12.42 1.80 13.11
N LEU A 265 12.92 2.52 12.09
CA LEU A 265 12.42 3.84 11.70
C LEU A 265 10.92 3.75 11.35
N TYR A 266 10.52 2.75 10.57
CA TYR A 266 9.13 2.50 10.18
C TYR A 266 8.24 2.27 11.41
N GLN A 267 8.68 1.44 12.36
CA GLN A 267 7.99 1.24 13.63
C GLN A 267 7.85 2.54 14.43
N TYR A 268 8.90 3.36 14.50
CA TYR A 268 8.87 4.62 15.22
C TYR A 268 7.79 5.56 14.69
N TYR A 269 7.68 5.73 13.36
CA TYR A 269 6.69 6.62 12.77
C TYR A 269 5.25 6.11 12.87
N ILE A 270 5.05 4.80 12.85
CA ILE A 270 3.73 4.20 13.10
C ILE A 270 3.34 4.41 14.56
N MET A 271 4.20 4.01 15.49
CA MET A 271 3.88 3.98 16.93
C MET A 271 3.85 5.39 17.56
N SER A 272 4.59 6.35 17.02
CA SER A 272 4.51 7.76 17.47
C SER A 272 3.21 8.46 17.08
N GLY A 273 2.41 7.88 16.19
CA GLY A 273 1.18 8.49 15.67
C GLY A 273 1.39 9.66 14.71
N LYS A 274 2.65 10.06 14.44
CA LYS A 274 2.95 11.17 13.51
C LYS A 274 2.40 10.92 12.11
N THR A 275 2.39 9.67 11.68
CA THR A 275 1.94 9.26 10.34
C THR A 275 0.53 8.63 10.33
N SER A 276 -0.24 8.74 11.42
CA SER A 276 -1.60 8.21 11.45
C SER A 276 -2.45 8.75 10.30
N VAL A 277 -3.26 7.91 9.68
CA VAL A 277 -4.22 8.24 8.64
C VAL A 277 -5.46 8.88 9.24
N GLY A 278 -5.92 8.45 10.41
CA GLY A 278 -7.07 9.06 11.09
C GLY A 278 -6.84 10.51 11.55
N PRO A 279 -7.90 11.20 12.01
CA PRO A 279 -9.29 10.73 12.13
C PRO A 279 -10.19 11.03 10.92
N GLY A 280 -9.73 11.84 9.95
CA GLY A 280 -10.51 12.25 8.78
C GLY A 280 -10.58 11.18 7.69
N LEU A 281 -11.33 10.11 7.95
CA LEU A 281 -11.45 8.95 7.07
C LEU A 281 -12.59 9.07 6.04
N ASP A 282 -12.32 8.63 4.82
CA ASP A 282 -13.25 8.53 3.69
C ASP A 282 -14.00 7.18 3.66
N ASN A 283 -13.86 6.31 4.67
CA ASN A 283 -14.51 4.99 4.71
C ASN A 283 -16.02 5.06 4.43
N THR A 284 -16.71 6.06 4.98
CA THR A 284 -18.17 6.22 4.84
C THR A 284 -18.58 6.68 3.44
N THR A 285 -17.67 7.28 2.67
CA THR A 285 -17.87 7.64 1.26
C THR A 285 -18.00 6.39 0.38
N TYR A 286 -17.40 5.26 0.80
CA TYR A 286 -17.40 3.99 0.07
C TYR A 286 -18.03 2.85 0.88
N PRO A 287 -19.34 2.93 1.21
CA PRO A 287 -20.01 2.02 2.16
C PRO A 287 -20.12 0.56 1.66
N THR A 288 -19.87 0.32 0.37
CA THR A 288 -19.82 -1.02 -0.21
C THR A 288 -18.58 -1.82 0.22
N VAL A 289 -17.52 -1.12 0.67
CA VAL A 289 -16.31 -1.76 1.16
C VAL A 289 -16.39 -1.91 2.68
N LYS A 290 -16.49 -3.16 3.15
CA LYS A 290 -16.51 -3.49 4.57
C LYS A 290 -15.11 -3.80 5.07
N ALA A 291 -14.41 -2.73 5.47
CA ALA A 291 -13.10 -2.78 6.10
C ALA A 291 -13.03 -3.80 7.26
N GLN A 292 -12.03 -4.68 7.21
CA GLN A 292 -11.69 -5.63 8.25
C GLN A 292 -10.74 -4.96 9.26
N ASN A 293 -11.13 -4.99 10.53
CA ASN A 293 -10.25 -4.61 11.62
C ASN A 293 -9.29 -5.76 11.99
N TRP A 294 -8.40 -5.51 12.96
CA TRP A 294 -7.44 -6.50 13.44
C TRP A 294 -8.09 -7.82 13.89
N GLU A 295 -9.17 -7.78 14.69
CA GLU A 295 -9.84 -9.00 15.15
C GLU A 295 -10.40 -9.82 13.99
N ASN A 296 -11.05 -9.18 13.02
CA ASN A 296 -11.60 -9.86 11.85
C ASN A 296 -10.49 -10.43 10.97
N PHE A 297 -9.40 -9.70 10.77
CA PHE A 297 -8.24 -10.22 10.05
C PHE A 297 -7.73 -11.53 10.70
N LEU A 298 -7.61 -11.57 12.03
CA LEU A 298 -7.24 -12.79 12.75
C LEU A 298 -8.26 -13.91 12.54
N ARG A 299 -9.57 -13.61 12.51
CA ARG A 299 -10.60 -14.64 12.24
C ARG A 299 -10.50 -15.25 10.83
N LEU A 300 -10.02 -14.48 9.86
CA LEU A 300 -9.90 -14.90 8.47
C LEU A 300 -8.64 -15.72 8.18
N HIS A 301 -7.68 -15.77 9.12
CA HIS A 301 -6.40 -16.42 8.92
C HIS A 301 -6.15 -17.49 9.98
N PRO A 302 -5.64 -18.68 9.60
CA PRO A 302 -5.14 -19.61 10.60
C PRO A 302 -3.89 -19.03 11.27
N LYS A 303 -3.74 -19.27 12.57
CA LYS A 303 -2.65 -18.68 13.38
C LYS A 303 -1.26 -19.01 12.84
N GLU A 304 -1.08 -20.18 12.22
CA GLU A 304 0.20 -20.69 11.67
C GLU A 304 0.67 -19.95 10.40
N TYR A 305 -0.18 -19.09 9.85
CA TYR A 305 0.08 -18.34 8.62
C TYR A 305 0.11 -16.83 8.83
N LEU A 306 -0.01 -16.33 10.07
CA LEU A 306 -0.02 -14.88 10.32
C LEU A 306 1.26 -14.19 9.88
N ASP A 307 2.41 -14.81 10.12
CA ASP A 307 3.74 -14.32 9.72
C ASP A 307 4.00 -14.41 8.21
N ARG A 308 3.26 -15.28 7.52
CA ARG A 308 3.29 -15.50 6.07
C ARG A 308 2.07 -14.94 5.34
N SER A 309 1.19 -14.24 6.04
CA SER A 309 -0.04 -13.65 5.47
C SER A 309 0.29 -12.67 4.34
N TYR A 310 1.45 -12.00 4.45
CA TYR A 310 1.98 -11.14 3.40
C TYR A 310 2.30 -11.89 2.11
N GLU A 311 2.68 -13.16 2.17
CA GLU A 311 2.95 -14.01 1.00
C GLU A 311 1.64 -14.64 0.48
N SER A 312 0.78 -15.10 1.39
CA SER A 312 -0.44 -15.86 1.06
C SER A 312 -1.63 -15.04 0.59
N ALA A 313 -1.68 -13.71 0.83
CA ALA A 313 -2.79 -12.84 0.37
C ALA A 313 -3.02 -12.78 -1.16
N THR A 314 -2.41 -13.68 -1.92
CA THR A 314 -2.52 -13.84 -3.37
C THR A 314 -2.62 -15.27 -3.89
N GLU A 315 -2.47 -16.30 -3.06
CA GLU A 315 -2.59 -17.69 -3.54
C GLU A 315 -4.05 -18.07 -3.83
N ALA A 316 -5.00 -17.23 -3.39
CA ALA A 316 -6.44 -17.41 -3.61
C ALA A 316 -6.98 -16.75 -4.90
N VAL A 317 -6.13 -16.24 -5.80
CA VAL A 317 -6.53 -15.53 -7.04
C VAL A 317 -5.85 -16.07 -8.30
#